data_AF-A0A7K6YIA5-F1
#
_entry.id   AF-A0A7K6YIA5-F1
#
_cell.length_a   1.000
_cell.length_b   1.000
_cell.length_c   1.000
_cell.angle_alpha   90.00
_cell.angle_beta   90.00
_cell.angle_gamma   90.00
#
_symmetry.space_group_name_H-M   'P 1'
#
loop_
_entity.id
_entity.type
_entity.pdbx_description
1 polymer ?
#
loop_
_entity_poly.entity_id
_entity_poly.type
_entity_poly.pdbx_seq_one_letter_code
_entity_poly.pdbx_strand_id
1 'polypeptide(L)'
;LIGRTYNDLNQYPVFPWVLTNYESEELDLTLPGNFRDLSKPIGALNPKRAVFYAERYETWEDDQTPPYHYNTHYSTSTSTLAWLVRIEPFTTFFLNANDGKFDHPDRTFSSVARSWRNSQRDTSDVKELIPEFYYLPEMFVNSNGYNLGIREDEVAVNDVDLPPWAKKPEDFVRINRMALESEFVSCQLHQWIDLIFGYKQRGPEAVRALNVFHYLTYEGSVNLDSITDPVLR
;
A
#
# COMPACT_ATOMS: atom_id res chain seq x y z
N LEU A 1 5.49 -13.60 -16.49
CA LEU A 1 4.56 -12.87 -15.60
C LEU A 1 4.91 -13.25 -14.16
N ILE A 2 4.85 -12.29 -13.24
CA ILE A 2 5.60 -12.27 -11.96
C ILE A 2 4.82 -12.99 -10.83
N GLY A 3 4.13 -14.09 -11.13
CA GLY A 3 3.40 -14.91 -10.15
C GLY A 3 2.17 -14.28 -9.48
N ARG A 4 1.96 -12.96 -9.60
CA ARG A 4 0.84 -12.23 -8.96
C ARG A 4 -0.53 -12.69 -9.47
N THR A 5 -1.49 -12.86 -8.57
CA THR A 5 -2.82 -13.40 -8.89
C THR A 5 -3.88 -12.95 -7.89
N TYR A 6 -5.14 -12.88 -8.34
CA TYR A 6 -6.29 -12.63 -7.48
C TYR A 6 -6.66 -13.84 -6.59
N ASN A 7 -6.17 -15.03 -6.93
CA ASN A 7 -6.48 -16.27 -6.20
C ASN A 7 -5.67 -16.45 -4.91
N ASP A 8 -4.56 -15.72 -4.75
CA ASP A 8 -3.71 -15.73 -3.55
C ASP A 8 -3.52 -14.28 -3.08
N LEU A 9 -4.18 -13.92 -1.98
CA LEU A 9 -4.12 -12.57 -1.43
C LEU A 9 -2.72 -12.18 -0.94
N ASN A 10 -1.84 -13.14 -0.65
CA ASN A 10 -0.45 -12.85 -0.30
C ASN A 10 0.38 -12.45 -1.54
N GLN A 11 -0.10 -12.78 -2.73
CA GLN A 11 0.51 -12.44 -4.02
C GLN A 11 -0.42 -11.56 -4.87
N TYR A 12 -1.24 -10.74 -4.22
CA TYR A 12 -2.16 -9.86 -4.92
C TYR A 12 -1.43 -8.90 -5.87
N PRO A 13 -2.03 -8.52 -7.01
CA PRO A 13 -1.47 -7.49 -7.88
C PRO A 13 -1.24 -6.16 -7.14
N VAL A 14 -0.15 -5.48 -7.49
CA VAL A 14 0.29 -4.23 -6.82
C VAL A 14 0.30 -3.12 -7.86
N PHE A 15 -0.22 -1.95 -7.49
CA PHE A 15 -0.23 -0.73 -8.30
C PHE A 15 0.38 0.44 -7.51
N PRO A 16 1.02 1.41 -8.17
CA PRO A 16 1.60 2.56 -7.48
C PRO A 16 0.50 3.45 -6.91
N TRP A 17 0.76 4.13 -5.79
CA TRP A 17 0.16 5.46 -5.58
C TRP A 17 0.63 6.41 -6.69
N VAL A 18 -0.30 7.10 -7.35
CA VAL A 18 0.02 8.07 -8.42
C VAL A 18 -0.17 9.51 -7.96
N LEU A 19 -1.28 9.81 -7.28
CA LEU A 19 -1.61 11.16 -6.83
C LEU A 19 -1.08 11.41 -5.40
N THR A 20 -0.79 12.67 -5.09
CA THR A 20 -0.32 13.10 -3.76
C THR A 20 -1.26 14.09 -3.09
N ASN A 21 -2.16 14.71 -3.86
CA ASN A 21 -3.07 15.76 -3.40
C ASN A 21 -4.48 15.21 -3.22
N TYR A 22 -4.85 14.99 -1.96
CA TYR A 22 -6.17 14.49 -1.54
C TYR A 22 -6.93 15.51 -0.69
N GLU A 23 -6.47 16.78 -0.65
CA GLU A 23 -7.00 17.82 0.24
C GLU A 23 -7.58 19.02 -0.53
N SER A 24 -7.19 19.24 -1.78
CA SER A 24 -7.66 20.39 -2.58
C SER A 24 -9.07 20.17 -3.14
N GLU A 25 -9.83 21.26 -3.31
CA GLU A 25 -11.16 21.28 -3.97
C GLU A 25 -11.09 20.90 -5.45
N GLU A 26 -9.99 21.21 -6.10
CA GLU A 26 -9.73 20.90 -7.50
C GLU A 26 -8.39 20.16 -7.64
N LEU A 27 -8.31 19.30 -8.65
CA LEU A 27 -7.09 18.56 -8.98
C LEU A 27 -6.70 18.83 -10.43
N ASP A 28 -5.63 19.60 -10.59
CA ASP A 28 -5.03 19.86 -11.90
C ASP A 28 -4.01 18.76 -12.25
N LEU A 29 -4.38 17.90 -13.20
CA LEU A 29 -3.51 16.82 -13.70
C LEU A 29 -2.38 17.31 -14.61
N THR A 30 -2.28 18.62 -14.85
CA THR A 30 -1.14 19.23 -15.56
C THR A 30 -0.05 19.72 -14.59
N LEU A 31 -0.33 19.77 -13.28
CA LEU A 31 0.64 20.20 -12.27
C LEU A 31 1.49 19.02 -11.77
N PRO A 32 2.82 19.02 -11.99
CA PRO A 32 3.69 17.93 -11.54
C PRO A 32 3.64 17.68 -10.03
N GLY A 33 3.37 18.73 -9.23
CA GLY A 33 3.29 18.63 -7.78
C GLY A 33 2.15 17.75 -7.26
N ASN A 34 1.15 17.44 -8.09
CA ASN A 34 0.05 16.53 -7.74
C ASN A 34 0.39 15.05 -7.97
N PHE A 35 1.56 14.75 -8.56
CA PHE A 35 2.00 13.39 -8.86
C PHE A 35 3.10 12.95 -7.91
N ARG A 36 3.07 11.66 -7.58
CA ARG A 36 4.11 11.00 -6.81
C ARG A 36 5.36 10.86 -7.67
N ASP A 37 6.52 11.05 -7.04
CA ASP A 37 7.79 10.60 -7.61
C ASP A 37 7.84 9.05 -7.69
N LEU A 38 7.58 8.52 -8.89
CA LEU A 38 7.56 7.08 -9.18
C LEU A 38 8.96 6.44 -9.16
N SER A 39 10.03 7.23 -9.08
CA SER A 39 11.40 6.69 -8.93
C SER A 39 11.73 6.25 -7.51
N LYS A 40 10.84 6.55 -6.54
CA LYS A 40 11.05 6.32 -5.10
C LYS A 40 10.00 5.38 -4.50
N PRO A 41 10.40 4.44 -3.63
CA PRO A 41 9.45 3.67 -2.83
C PRO A 41 8.73 4.57 -1.83
N ILE A 42 7.57 4.12 -1.31
CA ILE A 42 6.74 4.91 -0.38
C ILE A 42 7.57 5.45 0.79
N GLY A 43 8.42 4.60 1.37
CA GLY A 43 9.27 4.95 2.50
C GLY A 43 10.22 6.14 2.27
N ALA A 44 10.64 6.35 1.01
CA ALA A 44 11.60 7.37 0.61
C ALA A 44 10.97 8.70 0.17
N LEU A 45 9.64 8.79 0.08
CA LEU A 45 8.95 10.02 -0.34
C LEU A 45 9.06 11.14 0.70
N ASN A 46 8.88 10.81 1.98
CA ASN A 46 9.04 11.76 3.08
C ASN A 46 10.51 11.79 3.54
N PRO A 47 11.24 12.92 3.41
CA PRO A 47 12.66 12.98 3.74
C PRO A 47 12.98 12.62 5.19
N LYS A 48 12.13 13.01 6.15
CA LYS A 48 12.36 12.69 7.57
C LYS A 48 12.29 11.18 7.82
N ARG A 49 11.37 10.51 7.13
CA ARG A 49 11.19 9.07 7.24
C ARG A 49 12.26 8.29 6.47
N ALA A 50 12.70 8.83 5.34
CA ALA A 50 13.81 8.29 4.57
C ALA A 50 15.10 8.22 5.40
N VAL A 51 15.42 9.29 6.16
CA VAL A 51 16.56 9.30 7.10
C VAL A 51 16.42 8.21 8.14
N PHE A 52 15.26 8.09 8.78
CA PHE A 52 15.00 7.03 9.76
C PHE A 52 15.20 5.62 9.20
N TYR A 53 14.75 5.36 7.97
CA TYR A 53 14.97 4.05 7.34
C TYR A 53 16.43 3.80 6.96
N ALA A 54 17.14 4.84 6.49
CA ALA A 54 18.57 4.75 6.19
C ALA A 54 19.37 4.45 7.47
N GLU A 55 19.12 5.19 8.55
CA GLU A 55 19.76 4.97 9.85
C GLU A 55 19.50 3.55 10.37
N ARG A 56 18.24 3.06 10.33
CA ARG A 56 17.93 1.67 10.69
C ARG A 56 18.77 0.66 9.91
N TYR A 57 18.91 0.85 8.60
CA TYR A 57 19.66 -0.06 7.75
C TYR A 57 21.16 -0.03 8.06
N GLU A 58 21.71 1.17 8.29
CA GLU A 58 23.14 1.40 8.56
C GLU A 58 23.58 0.91 9.94
N THR A 59 22.73 1.05 10.96
CA THR A 59 23.04 0.66 12.35
C THR A 59 22.49 -0.72 12.70
N TRP A 60 22.33 -1.61 11.72
CA TRP A 60 21.81 -2.95 11.95
C TRP A 60 22.83 -3.83 12.68
N GLU A 61 22.49 -4.31 13.88
CA GLU A 61 23.40 -5.09 14.75
C GLU A 61 22.97 -6.56 14.94
N ASP A 62 21.89 -7.00 14.29
CA ASP A 62 21.44 -8.39 14.41
C ASP A 62 22.21 -9.31 13.45
N ASP A 63 23.08 -10.15 13.99
CA ASP A 63 23.86 -11.13 13.22
C ASP A 63 23.00 -12.26 12.62
N GLN A 64 21.75 -12.44 13.07
CA GLN A 64 20.86 -13.50 12.60
C GLN A 64 20.07 -13.10 11.36
N THR A 65 19.88 -11.80 11.12
CA THR A 65 19.06 -11.30 10.03
C THR A 65 19.79 -10.21 9.23
N PRO A 66 19.75 -10.23 7.89
CA PRO A 66 20.37 -9.18 7.10
C PRO A 66 19.65 -7.85 7.29
N PRO A 67 20.33 -6.71 7.10
CA PRO A 67 19.73 -5.39 7.25
C PRO A 67 18.61 -5.15 6.22
N TYR A 68 17.58 -4.42 6.65
CA TYR A 68 16.47 -3.99 5.80
C TYR A 68 15.93 -2.63 6.24
N HIS A 69 15.31 -1.91 5.31
CA HIS A 69 14.68 -0.62 5.58
C HIS A 69 13.31 -0.81 6.24
N TYR A 70 12.53 -1.77 5.74
CA TYR A 70 11.10 -1.91 6.06
C TYR A 70 10.78 -3.22 6.78
N ASN A 71 10.18 -3.08 7.97
CA ASN A 71 9.58 -4.20 8.72
C ASN A 71 8.20 -4.62 8.19
N THR A 72 7.60 -3.82 7.34
CA THR A 72 6.32 -4.09 6.70
C THR A 72 6.49 -4.10 5.19
N HIS A 73 5.56 -4.77 4.51
CA HIS A 73 5.62 -4.93 3.06
C HIS A 73 4.55 -4.05 2.38
N TYR A 74 4.83 -3.61 1.16
CA TYR A 74 3.90 -2.76 0.39
C TYR A 74 2.64 -3.49 -0.08
N SER A 75 2.63 -4.83 -0.01
CA SER A 75 1.55 -5.71 -0.46
C SER A 75 1.44 -6.88 0.51
N THR A 76 0.33 -6.98 1.22
CA THR A 76 -0.01 -8.11 2.10
C THR A 76 -1.48 -8.46 1.95
N SER A 77 -1.84 -9.70 2.25
CA SER A 77 -3.24 -10.14 2.30
C SER A 77 -4.08 -9.25 3.24
N THR A 78 -3.54 -8.89 4.39
CA THR A 78 -4.17 -7.95 5.33
C THR A 78 -4.44 -6.59 4.69
N SER A 79 -3.49 -6.01 3.95
CA SER A 79 -3.71 -4.72 3.27
C SER A 79 -4.78 -4.82 2.19
N THR A 80 -4.81 -5.90 1.41
CA THR A 80 -5.82 -6.14 0.37
C THR A 80 -7.22 -6.26 0.98
N LEU A 81 -7.36 -7.06 2.05
CA LEU A 81 -8.62 -7.21 2.76
C LEU A 81 -9.07 -5.90 3.40
N ALA A 82 -8.15 -5.10 3.95
CA ALA A 82 -8.47 -3.79 4.50
C ALA A 82 -8.97 -2.80 3.44
N TRP A 83 -8.39 -2.81 2.23
CA TRP A 83 -8.87 -1.97 1.12
C TRP A 83 -10.27 -2.37 0.66
N LEU A 84 -10.55 -3.68 0.62
CA LEU A 84 -11.77 -4.25 0.04
C LEU A 84 -12.82 -4.65 1.08
N VAL A 85 -12.67 -4.21 2.34
CA VAL A 85 -13.52 -4.62 3.49
C VAL A 85 -15.02 -4.35 3.32
N ARG A 86 -15.40 -3.55 2.32
CA ARG A 86 -16.80 -3.23 1.98
C ARG A 86 -17.40 -4.12 0.89
N ILE A 87 -16.62 -5.01 0.30
CA ILE A 87 -17.00 -5.86 -0.84
C ILE A 87 -16.95 -7.35 -0.44
N GLU A 88 -18.01 -8.10 -0.72
CA GLU A 88 -17.94 -9.57 -0.64
C GLU A 88 -17.20 -10.17 -1.84
N PRO A 89 -16.41 -11.25 -1.66
CA PRO A 89 -16.25 -12.05 -0.43
C PRO A 89 -15.17 -11.54 0.54
N PHE A 90 -14.54 -10.39 0.27
CA PHE A 90 -13.42 -9.87 1.08
C PHE A 90 -13.85 -9.49 2.50
N THR A 91 -15.07 -9.01 2.70
CA THR A 91 -15.63 -8.81 4.04
C THR A 91 -15.63 -10.11 4.83
N THR A 92 -16.17 -11.19 4.26
CA THR A 92 -16.19 -12.51 4.91
C THR A 92 -14.77 -12.99 5.23
N PHE A 93 -13.83 -12.84 4.30
CA PHE A 93 -12.42 -13.19 4.53
C PHE A 93 -11.77 -12.36 5.63
N PHE A 94 -12.06 -11.05 5.68
CA PHE A 94 -11.57 -10.15 6.72
C PHE A 94 -12.08 -10.59 8.09
N LEU A 95 -13.38 -10.85 8.22
CA LEU A 95 -13.98 -11.30 9.49
C LEU A 95 -13.39 -12.64 9.94
N ASN A 96 -13.23 -13.60 9.02
CA ASN A 96 -12.63 -14.89 9.34
C ASN A 96 -11.17 -14.77 9.82
N ALA A 97 -10.41 -13.82 9.27
CA ALA A 97 -9.04 -13.56 9.68
C ALA A 97 -8.94 -12.78 11.01
N ASN A 98 -10.04 -12.20 11.50
CA ASN A 98 -10.08 -11.30 12.65
C ASN A 98 -11.15 -11.72 13.68
N ASP A 99 -11.23 -13.02 13.98
CA ASP A 99 -12.11 -13.61 15.00
C ASP A 99 -13.59 -13.20 14.90
N GLY A 100 -14.09 -13.09 13.67
CA GLY A 100 -15.48 -12.72 13.36
C GLY A 100 -15.82 -11.25 13.59
N LYS A 101 -14.82 -10.36 13.71
CA LYS A 101 -15.01 -8.94 14.01
C LYS A 101 -14.37 -8.05 12.96
N PHE A 102 -14.94 -6.85 12.77
CA PHE A 102 -14.26 -5.77 12.07
C PHE A 102 -13.07 -5.25 12.90
N ASP A 103 -12.14 -4.54 12.24
CA ASP A 103 -11.01 -3.91 12.92
C ASP A 103 -11.47 -2.76 13.84
N HIS A 104 -10.55 -2.25 14.64
CA HIS A 104 -10.75 -1.01 15.36
C HIS A 104 -11.10 0.12 14.36
N PRO A 105 -12.15 0.92 14.61
CA PRO A 105 -12.63 1.94 13.67
C PRO A 105 -11.56 2.93 13.21
N ASP A 106 -10.60 3.27 14.08
CA ASP A 106 -9.47 4.15 13.71
C ASP A 106 -8.42 3.54 12.80
N ARG A 107 -8.39 2.21 12.66
CA ARG A 107 -7.52 1.50 11.71
C ARG A 107 -8.24 1.09 10.45
N THR A 108 -9.57 0.96 10.51
CA THR A 108 -10.40 0.66 9.35
C THR A 108 -10.22 1.71 8.26
N PHE A 109 -10.09 1.25 7.01
CA PHE A 109 -9.99 2.13 5.85
C PHE A 109 -11.24 3.01 5.76
N SER A 110 -11.09 4.29 6.09
CA SER A 110 -12.18 5.25 6.25
C SER A 110 -12.00 6.50 5.39
N SER A 111 -10.78 6.84 4.97
CA SER A 111 -10.50 8.04 4.18
C SER A 111 -9.28 7.83 3.29
N VAL A 112 -9.37 8.24 2.02
CA VAL A 112 -8.22 8.19 1.09
C VAL A 112 -7.11 9.12 1.54
N ALA A 113 -7.46 10.36 1.94
CA ALA A 113 -6.51 11.35 2.41
C ALA A 113 -5.78 10.89 3.69
N ARG A 114 -6.51 10.27 4.64
CA ARG A 114 -5.91 9.68 5.85
C ARG A 114 -4.98 8.53 5.50
N SER A 115 -5.39 7.63 4.62
CA SER A 115 -4.57 6.51 4.18
C SER A 115 -3.27 6.94 3.51
N TRP A 116 -3.32 7.95 2.63
CA TRP A 116 -2.12 8.55 2.05
C TRP A 116 -1.24 9.20 3.14
N ARG A 117 -1.83 10.00 4.03
CA ARG A 117 -1.08 10.66 5.11
C ARG A 117 -0.39 9.64 6.03
N ASN A 118 -1.05 8.54 6.36
CA ASN A 118 -0.49 7.45 7.16
C ASN A 118 0.69 6.81 6.41
N SER A 119 0.53 6.51 5.12
CA SER A 119 1.61 5.96 4.28
C SER A 119 2.78 6.93 4.09
N GLN A 120 2.67 8.21 4.47
CA GLN A 120 3.75 9.18 4.50
C GLN A 120 4.36 9.42 5.89
N ARG A 121 3.70 9.01 6.97
CA ARG A 121 4.08 9.39 8.35
C ARG A 121 4.38 8.20 9.25
N ASP A 122 3.58 7.15 9.17
CA ASP A 122 3.77 5.96 9.99
C ASP A 122 4.96 5.15 9.44
N THR A 123 5.90 4.82 10.34
CA THR A 123 7.10 4.06 10.01
C THR A 123 6.82 2.60 9.69
N SER A 124 5.63 2.12 10.07
CA SER A 124 5.13 0.78 9.78
C SER A 124 4.21 0.74 8.56
N ASP A 125 4.00 1.87 7.88
CA ASP A 125 3.08 2.00 6.75
C ASP A 125 3.81 2.43 5.47
N VAL A 126 4.13 1.42 4.64
CA VAL A 126 4.72 1.60 3.31
C VAL A 126 3.86 0.98 2.20
N LYS A 127 2.54 0.89 2.43
CA LYS A 127 1.58 0.23 1.55
C LYS A 127 1.51 0.89 0.17
N GLU A 128 1.61 0.09 -0.87
CA GLU A 128 1.22 0.49 -2.23
C GLU A 128 -0.29 0.24 -2.44
N LEU A 129 -0.81 0.65 -3.60
CA LEU A 129 -2.21 0.46 -3.97
C LEU A 129 -2.46 -0.92 -4.59
N ILE A 130 -3.75 -1.22 -4.72
CA ILE A 130 -4.28 -2.36 -5.48
C ILE A 130 -4.91 -1.84 -6.79
N PRO A 131 -5.06 -2.69 -7.82
CA PRO A 131 -5.67 -2.31 -9.10
C PRO A 131 -7.03 -1.61 -8.98
N GLU A 132 -7.83 -2.00 -7.98
CA GLU A 132 -9.22 -1.60 -7.78
C GLU A 132 -9.38 -0.09 -7.57
N PHE A 133 -8.35 0.61 -7.07
CA PHE A 133 -8.32 2.07 -7.00
C PHE A 133 -8.50 2.77 -8.36
N TYR A 134 -8.24 2.05 -9.45
CA TYR A 134 -8.27 2.56 -10.82
C TYR A 134 -9.46 2.07 -11.64
N TYR A 135 -10.32 1.21 -11.09
CA TYR A 135 -11.51 0.73 -11.83
C TYR A 135 -12.75 0.38 -11.00
N LEU A 136 -12.68 0.24 -9.67
CA LEU A 136 -13.76 -0.34 -8.86
C LEU A 136 -14.32 0.68 -7.85
N PRO A 137 -15.28 1.54 -8.23
CA PRO A 137 -15.85 2.56 -7.33
C PRO A 137 -16.58 1.97 -6.11
N GLU A 138 -17.10 0.75 -6.21
CA GLU A 138 -17.86 0.06 -5.17
C GLU A 138 -17.06 -0.14 -3.89
N MET A 139 -15.71 -0.19 -3.95
CA MET A 139 -14.88 -0.42 -2.76
C MET A 139 -14.93 0.76 -1.77
N PHE A 140 -15.37 1.92 -2.24
CA PHE A 140 -15.48 3.14 -1.44
C PHE A 140 -16.86 3.32 -0.81
N VAL A 141 -17.82 2.43 -1.09
CA VAL A 141 -19.22 2.55 -0.64
C VAL A 141 -19.58 1.39 0.26
N ASN A 142 -20.18 1.67 1.41
CA ASN A 142 -20.72 0.67 2.33
C ASN A 142 -22.15 0.27 1.91
N SER A 143 -22.28 -0.27 0.69
CA SER A 143 -23.59 -0.65 0.12
C SER A 143 -24.31 -1.73 0.93
N ASN A 144 -23.56 -2.53 1.70
CA ASN A 144 -24.10 -3.61 2.53
C ASN A 144 -24.55 -3.14 3.93
N GLY A 145 -24.37 -1.86 4.28
CA GLY A 145 -24.76 -1.32 5.57
C GLY A 145 -24.02 -1.95 6.75
N TYR A 146 -22.74 -2.31 6.57
CA TYR A 146 -21.92 -2.89 7.62
C TYR A 146 -21.74 -1.91 8.79
N ASN A 147 -21.73 -2.42 10.02
CA ASN A 147 -21.35 -1.65 11.20
C ASN A 147 -19.82 -1.68 11.37
N LEU A 148 -19.15 -0.64 10.85
CA LEU A 148 -17.69 -0.49 10.93
C LEU A 148 -17.25 0.28 12.20
N GLY A 149 -18.19 0.59 13.09
CA GLY A 149 -17.97 1.25 14.37
C GLY A 149 -17.80 2.77 14.28
N ILE A 150 -17.43 3.37 15.40
CA ILE A 150 -17.26 4.82 15.58
C ILE A 150 -15.82 5.06 16.03
N ARG A 151 -15.17 6.03 15.40
CA ARG A 151 -13.80 6.43 15.72
C ARG A 151 -13.72 7.26 16.99
N GLU A 152 -12.52 7.46 17.50
CA GLU A 152 -12.25 8.31 18.66
C GLU A 152 -12.69 9.78 18.48
N ASP A 153 -12.76 10.28 17.24
CA ASP A 153 -13.27 11.60 16.90
C ASP A 153 -14.80 11.65 16.74
N GLU A 154 -15.50 10.62 17.24
CA GLU A 154 -16.96 10.47 17.20
C GLU A 154 -17.56 10.37 15.78
N VAL A 155 -16.72 10.16 14.76
CA VAL A 155 -17.15 9.94 13.38
C VAL A 155 -17.42 8.45 13.15
N ALA A 156 -18.65 8.14 12.72
CA ALA A 156 -19.01 6.79 12.31
C ALA A 156 -18.26 6.40 11.03
N VAL A 157 -17.68 5.20 11.01
CA VAL A 157 -17.06 4.65 9.79
C VAL A 157 -18.16 4.09 8.90
N ASN A 158 -18.28 4.63 7.69
CA ASN A 158 -19.28 4.20 6.71
C ASN A 158 -18.67 4.15 5.30
N ASP A 159 -19.19 4.92 4.35
CA ASP A 159 -18.51 5.17 3.06
C ASP A 159 -17.12 5.74 3.30
N VAL A 160 -16.21 5.55 2.35
CA VAL A 160 -14.86 6.10 2.42
C VAL A 160 -14.92 7.58 2.11
N ASP A 161 -14.32 8.40 2.96
CA ASP A 161 -14.15 9.83 2.72
C ASP A 161 -13.25 10.04 1.50
N LEU A 162 -13.87 10.59 0.46
CA LEU A 162 -13.21 10.92 -0.80
C LEU A 162 -12.57 12.32 -0.72
N PRO A 163 -11.53 12.57 -1.53
CA PRO A 163 -10.97 13.91 -1.68
C PRO A 163 -12.02 14.91 -2.17
N PRO A 164 -11.92 16.21 -1.83
CA PRO A 164 -12.93 17.20 -2.22
C PRO A 164 -13.16 17.31 -3.73
N TRP A 165 -12.13 17.07 -4.56
CA TRP A 165 -12.23 17.05 -6.02
C TRP A 165 -13.02 15.85 -6.60
N ALA A 166 -13.32 14.83 -5.80
CA ALA A 166 -14.15 13.69 -6.20
C ALA A 166 -15.50 13.70 -5.47
N LYS A 167 -16.55 14.12 -6.17
CA LYS A 167 -17.90 14.20 -5.57
C LYS A 167 -18.57 12.84 -5.42
N LYS A 168 -18.10 11.84 -6.17
CA LYS A 168 -18.59 10.46 -6.12
C LYS A 168 -17.44 9.45 -6.29
N PRO A 169 -17.61 8.19 -5.85
CA PRO A 169 -16.62 7.14 -6.06
C PRO A 169 -16.23 6.94 -7.53
N GLU A 170 -17.17 7.09 -8.46
CA GLU A 170 -16.91 6.97 -9.90
C GLU A 170 -16.02 8.11 -10.40
N ASP A 171 -16.19 9.33 -9.87
CA ASP A 171 -15.30 10.45 -10.19
C ASP A 171 -13.89 10.20 -9.66
N PHE A 172 -13.78 9.68 -8.42
CA PHE A 172 -12.49 9.32 -7.84
C PHE A 172 -11.75 8.31 -8.71
N VAL A 173 -12.41 7.20 -9.05
CA VAL A 173 -11.82 6.14 -9.88
C VAL A 173 -11.47 6.65 -11.29
N ARG A 174 -12.38 7.41 -11.93
CA ARG A 174 -12.15 7.99 -13.26
C ARG A 174 -10.91 8.90 -13.27
N ILE A 175 -10.78 9.77 -12.28
CA ILE A 175 -9.65 10.70 -12.17
C ILE A 175 -8.36 9.95 -11.85
N ASN A 176 -8.37 8.94 -10.98
CA ASN A 176 -7.19 8.10 -10.73
C ASN A 176 -6.73 7.40 -12.02
N ARG A 177 -7.67 6.88 -12.81
CA ARG A 177 -7.35 6.26 -14.10
C ARG A 177 -6.77 7.28 -15.09
N MET A 178 -7.34 8.48 -15.18
CA MET A 178 -6.77 9.56 -16.00
C MET A 178 -5.36 9.95 -15.56
N ALA A 179 -5.10 9.98 -14.25
CA ALA A 179 -3.77 10.25 -13.72
C ALA A 179 -2.78 9.12 -14.04
N LEU A 180 -3.19 7.86 -13.90
CA LEU A 180 -2.37 6.68 -14.23
C LEU A 180 -2.00 6.64 -15.73
N GLU A 181 -2.91 7.03 -16.61
CA GLU A 181 -2.72 7.08 -18.07
C GLU A 181 -2.13 8.42 -18.55
N SER A 182 -1.70 9.30 -17.63
CA SER A 182 -1.12 10.60 -17.98
C SER A 182 0.33 10.49 -18.45
N GLU A 183 0.78 11.47 -19.24
CA GLU A 183 2.17 11.54 -19.70
C GLU A 183 3.19 11.58 -18.54
N PHE A 184 2.83 12.19 -17.41
CA PHE A 184 3.68 12.21 -16.20
C PHE A 184 3.96 10.80 -15.69
N VAL A 185 2.95 9.92 -15.71
CA VAL A 185 3.14 8.52 -15.32
C VAL A 185 3.81 7.74 -16.43
N SER A 186 3.37 7.88 -17.69
CA SER A 186 3.94 7.14 -18.82
C SER A 186 5.45 7.31 -18.94
N CYS A 187 5.97 8.54 -18.76
CA CYS A 187 7.40 8.80 -18.84
C CYS A 187 8.21 8.34 -17.61
N GLN A 188 7.59 7.96 -16.49
CA GLN A 188 8.28 7.61 -15.23
C GLN A 188 7.94 6.20 -14.69
N LEU A 189 6.87 5.56 -15.16
CA LEU A 189 6.35 4.30 -14.60
C LEU A 189 7.38 3.18 -14.63
N HIS A 190 8.25 3.15 -15.64
CA HIS A 190 9.35 2.19 -15.74
C HIS A 190 10.27 2.22 -14.52
N GLN A 191 10.46 3.38 -13.87
CA GLN A 191 11.26 3.48 -12.64
C GLN A 191 10.57 2.87 -11.42
N TRP A 192 9.24 2.94 -11.36
CA TRP A 192 8.48 2.22 -10.34
C TRP A 192 8.53 0.70 -10.58
N ILE A 193 8.44 0.29 -11.86
CA ILE A 193 8.65 -1.11 -12.25
C ILE A 193 10.04 -1.57 -11.82
N ASP A 194 11.08 -0.74 -11.95
CA ASP A 194 12.44 -1.09 -11.48
C ASP A 194 12.49 -1.39 -9.98
N LEU A 195 11.71 -0.69 -9.15
CA LEU A 195 11.63 -0.89 -7.71
C LEU A 195 10.92 -2.20 -7.35
N ILE A 196 9.78 -2.48 -7.98
CA ILE A 196 8.93 -3.61 -7.59
C ILE A 196 9.35 -4.90 -8.27
N PHE A 197 9.78 -4.82 -9.53
CA PHE A 197 9.95 -5.96 -10.42
C PHE A 197 11.29 -5.98 -11.18
N GLY A 198 12.01 -4.86 -11.23
CA GLY A 198 13.25 -4.73 -11.98
C GLY A 198 14.50 -4.74 -11.09
N TYR A 199 15.53 -4.06 -11.57
CA TYR A 199 16.88 -4.20 -11.02
C TYR A 199 17.09 -3.53 -9.66
N LYS A 200 16.17 -2.65 -9.23
CA LYS A 200 16.19 -2.01 -7.91
C LYS A 200 15.42 -2.80 -6.84
N GLN A 201 14.93 -4.00 -7.15
CA GLN A 201 14.24 -4.86 -6.19
C GLN A 201 15.21 -5.45 -5.14
N ARG A 202 16.46 -5.75 -5.53
CA ARG A 202 17.48 -6.38 -4.68
C ARG A 202 18.87 -5.79 -4.93
N GLY A 203 19.83 -6.12 -4.05
CA GLY A 203 21.24 -5.77 -4.20
C GLY A 203 21.55 -4.29 -3.93
N PRO A 204 22.73 -3.80 -4.34
CA PRO A 204 23.18 -2.43 -4.03
C PRO A 204 22.23 -1.34 -4.51
N GLU A 205 21.55 -1.56 -5.64
CA GLU A 205 20.59 -0.61 -6.21
C GLU A 205 19.31 -0.51 -5.37
N ALA A 206 18.88 -1.61 -4.75
CA ALA A 206 17.81 -1.57 -3.76
C ALA A 206 18.23 -0.77 -2.51
N VAL A 207 19.47 -0.94 -2.05
CA VAL A 207 19.99 -0.17 -0.90
C VAL A 207 20.00 1.32 -1.22
N ARG A 208 20.56 1.69 -2.38
CA ARG A 208 20.65 3.09 -2.86
C ARG A 208 19.27 3.76 -3.00
N ALA A 209 18.24 2.99 -3.35
CA ALA A 209 16.87 3.47 -3.50
C ALA A 209 16.06 3.41 -2.20
N LEU A 210 16.64 2.97 -1.07
CA LEU A 210 15.93 2.64 0.17
C LEU A 210 14.79 1.63 -0.08
N ASN A 211 15.06 0.53 -0.78
CA ASN A 211 14.04 -0.42 -1.26
C ASN A 211 14.29 -1.86 -0.78
N VAL A 212 14.89 -2.02 0.39
CA VAL A 212 15.18 -3.34 0.99
C VAL A 212 14.12 -3.69 2.03
N PHE A 213 13.39 -4.77 1.80
CA PHE A 213 12.38 -5.32 2.70
C PHE A 213 12.98 -6.46 3.55
N HIS A 214 12.22 -6.93 4.53
CA HIS A 214 12.61 -8.08 5.35
C HIS A 214 12.98 -9.30 4.47
N TYR A 215 14.07 -9.99 4.78
CA TYR A 215 14.64 -11.02 3.89
C TYR A 215 13.66 -12.14 3.50
N LEU A 216 12.75 -12.52 4.41
CA LEU A 216 11.70 -13.52 4.16
C LEU A 216 10.70 -13.13 3.06
N THR A 217 10.63 -11.86 2.64
CA THR A 217 9.74 -11.44 1.56
C THR A 217 10.31 -11.74 0.17
N TYR A 218 11.57 -12.19 0.09
CA TYR A 218 12.23 -12.49 -1.16
C TYR A 218 12.25 -13.99 -1.44
N GLU A 219 11.85 -14.35 -2.66
CA GLU A 219 11.97 -15.73 -3.14
C GLU A 219 13.42 -16.23 -3.03
N GLY A 220 13.55 -17.46 -2.53
CA GLY A 220 14.83 -18.15 -2.36
C GLY A 220 15.60 -17.82 -1.08
N SER A 221 15.09 -16.92 -0.22
CA SER A 221 15.78 -16.52 1.02
C SER A 221 15.89 -17.65 2.06
N VAL A 222 14.92 -18.55 2.09
CA VAL A 222 14.90 -19.71 2.99
C VAL A 222 14.38 -20.91 2.23
N ASN A 223 15.06 -22.06 2.38
CA ASN A 223 14.57 -23.33 1.88
C ASN A 223 13.80 -24.05 2.98
N LEU A 224 12.46 -24.06 2.90
CA LEU A 224 11.60 -24.68 3.91
C LEU A 224 11.88 -26.18 4.11
N ASP A 225 12.34 -26.88 3.07
CA ASP A 225 12.67 -28.30 3.16
C ASP A 225 13.98 -28.56 3.90
N SER A 226 14.83 -27.54 4.03
CA SER A 226 16.06 -27.62 4.83
C SER A 226 15.81 -27.43 6.33
N ILE A 227 14.61 -26.96 6.73
CA ILE A 227 14.25 -26.73 8.13
C ILE A 227 13.70 -28.04 8.71
N THR A 228 14.47 -28.64 9.62
CA THR A 228 14.12 -29.91 10.28
C THR A 228 13.29 -29.73 11.56
N ASP A 229 13.36 -28.55 12.18
CA ASP A 229 12.55 -28.22 13.36
C ASP A 229 11.13 -27.81 12.94
N PRO A 230 10.09 -28.57 13.31
CA PRO A 230 8.70 -28.27 12.94
C PRO A 230 8.15 -26.96 13.51
N VAL A 231 8.76 -26.40 14.56
CA VAL A 231 8.32 -25.11 15.14
C VAL A 231 8.93 -23.94 14.37
N LEU A 232 10.13 -24.13 13.82
CA LEU A 232 10.82 -23.12 13.02
C LEU A 232 10.36 -23.10 11.55
N ARG A 233 9.85 -24.24 11.05
CA ARG A 233 9.34 -24.41 9.68
C ARG A 233 7.96 -23.81 9.51
#